data_AF-A0A7V3CDU4-F1
#
_entry.id   AF-A0A7V3CDU4-F1
#
_cell.length_a   1.000
_cell.length_b   1.000
_cell.length_c   1.000
_cell.angle_alpha   90.00
_cell.angle_beta   90.00
_cell.angle_gamma   90.00
#
_symmetry.space_group_name_H-M   'P 1'
#
loop_
_entity.id
_entity.type
_entity.pdbx_description
1 polymer ?
#
loop_
_entity_poly.entity_id
_entity_poly.type
_entity_poly.pdbx_seq_one_letter_code
_entity_poly.pdbx_strand_id
1 'polypeptide(L)'
;MTGPVSQFIKKHYRHFNAAALVDASEGYVRHLDKGGKMFVTLAGAMSTAELGLSLAEMIRQDKVHGICCTGANLEEDVYNLVAHDHYERIPNYRDLTPEQEKALLDRHLNRVTDTCIPEHEAMRVIEKICVDAWQEAEAKKERFFPHQFFYKILLSGKLKGSYQIEPK
;
A
#
# COMPACT_ATOMS: atom_id res chain seq x y z
N MET A 1 8.07 -0.23 25.66
CA MET A 1 9.12 -1.25 25.91
C MET A 1 9.79 -1.63 24.60
N THR A 2 11.09 -1.90 24.59
CA THR A 2 11.81 -2.37 23.40
C THR A 2 11.50 -3.85 23.13
N GLY A 3 10.89 -4.14 21.98
CA GLY A 3 10.54 -5.50 21.58
C GLY A 3 11.75 -6.30 21.05
N PRO A 4 11.58 -7.61 20.75
CA PRO A 4 12.66 -8.50 20.30
C PRO A 4 13.42 -7.96 19.08
N VAL A 5 12.70 -7.40 18.08
CA VAL A 5 13.32 -6.80 16.88
C VAL A 5 14.19 -5.61 17.24
N SER A 6 13.71 -4.71 18.12
CA SER A 6 14.49 -3.55 18.58
C SER A 6 15.77 -3.97 19.30
N GLN A 7 15.69 -5.01 20.14
CA GLN A 7 16.86 -5.54 20.85
C GLN A 7 17.85 -6.19 19.88
N PHE A 8 17.35 -6.95 18.89
CA PHE A 8 18.18 -7.57 17.86
C PHE A 8 18.96 -6.52 17.05
N ILE A 9 18.28 -5.51 16.49
CA ILE A 9 18.95 -4.50 15.67
C ILE A 9 19.96 -3.70 16.50
N LYS A 10 19.64 -3.32 17.74
CA LYS A 10 20.60 -2.61 18.61
C LYS A 10 21.83 -3.45 18.95
N LYS A 11 21.66 -4.77 19.11
CA LYS A 11 22.77 -5.68 19.42
C LYS A 11 23.69 -5.88 18.22
N HIS A 12 23.12 -6.06 17.02
CA HIS A 12 23.84 -6.54 15.84
C HIS A 12 24.21 -5.45 14.83
N TYR A 13 23.44 -4.37 14.70
CA TYR A 13 23.59 -3.40 13.61
C TYR A 13 24.40 -2.17 14.08
N ARG A 14 25.70 -2.36 14.26
CA ARG A 14 26.57 -1.36 14.93
C ARG A 14 27.36 -0.43 14.01
N HIS A 15 27.56 -0.80 12.75
CA HIS A 15 28.45 -0.08 11.84
C HIS A 15 27.85 0.08 10.44
N PHE A 16 28.35 1.07 9.69
CA PHE A 16 27.96 1.36 8.31
C PHE A 16 26.43 1.54 8.15
N ASN A 17 25.88 1.09 7.01
CA ASN A 17 24.45 1.21 6.71
C ASN A 17 23.55 0.47 7.72
N ALA A 18 24.08 -0.52 8.45
CA ALA A 18 23.32 -1.19 9.49
C ALA A 18 23.03 -0.25 10.68
N ALA A 19 24.03 0.53 11.10
CA ALA A 19 23.87 1.52 12.19
C ALA A 19 22.85 2.61 11.83
N ALA A 20 22.80 3.00 10.55
CA ALA A 20 21.84 4.01 10.08
C ALA A 20 20.38 3.62 10.36
N LEU A 21 20.04 2.32 10.33
CA LEU A 21 18.70 1.85 10.72
C LEU A 21 18.41 2.11 12.20
N VAL A 22 19.39 1.86 13.08
CA VAL A 22 19.26 2.12 14.52
C VAL A 22 19.08 3.62 14.75
N ASP A 23 19.95 4.45 14.15
CA ASP A 23 19.91 5.90 14.29
C ASP A 23 18.59 6.49 13.79
N ALA A 24 18.09 6.02 12.64
CA ALA A 24 16.80 6.43 12.11
C ALA A 24 15.64 6.04 13.04
N SER A 25 15.64 4.80 13.55
CA SER A 25 14.58 4.32 14.44
C SER A 25 14.54 5.10 15.77
N GLU A 26 15.70 5.35 16.39
CA GLU A 26 15.76 6.11 17.63
C GLU A 26 15.52 7.61 17.40
N GLY A 27 15.96 8.14 16.25
CA GLY A 27 15.67 9.50 15.82
C GLY A 27 14.17 9.75 15.68
N TYR A 28 13.45 8.82 15.07
CA TYR A 28 11.99 8.87 14.97
C TYR A 28 11.34 8.91 16.36
N VAL A 29 11.72 7.99 17.26
CA VAL A 29 11.18 7.94 18.63
C VAL A 29 11.43 9.26 19.36
N ARG A 30 12.68 9.75 19.35
CA ARG A 30 13.03 11.04 19.99
C ARG A 30 12.27 12.22 19.39
N HIS A 31 12.00 12.21 18.09
CA HIS A 31 11.22 13.26 17.43
C HIS A 31 9.78 13.28 17.96
N LEU A 32 9.14 12.11 18.04
CA LEU A 32 7.80 11.98 18.60
C LEU A 32 7.73 12.34 20.09
N ASP A 33 8.68 11.85 20.90
CA ASP A 33 8.72 12.11 22.35
C ASP A 33 8.84 13.60 22.66
N LYS A 34 9.42 14.39 21.74
CA LYS A 34 9.51 15.86 21.83
C LYS A 34 8.26 16.58 21.33
N GLY A 35 7.19 15.86 21.01
CA GLY A 35 5.95 16.41 20.43
C GLY A 35 6.06 16.70 18.94
N GLY A 36 7.09 16.21 18.26
CA GLY A 36 7.29 16.38 16.82
C GLY A 36 6.23 15.64 16.01
N LYS A 37 5.90 16.17 14.83
CA LYS A 37 4.98 15.57 13.87
C LYS A 37 5.76 14.93 12.72
N MET A 38 5.34 13.73 12.31
CA MET A 38 6.00 12.99 11.24
C MET A 38 5.21 13.10 9.93
N PHE A 39 5.91 13.53 8.89
CA PHE A 39 5.42 13.55 7.51
C PHE A 39 6.18 12.50 6.69
N VAL A 40 5.46 11.58 6.05
CA VAL A 40 6.03 10.46 5.31
C VAL A 40 5.82 10.66 3.81
N THR A 41 6.87 10.48 3.02
CA THR A 41 6.80 10.48 1.56
C THR A 41 6.97 9.06 1.03
N LEU A 42 6.07 8.58 0.18
CA LEU A 42 6.06 7.20 -0.30
C LEU A 42 6.14 7.12 -1.83
N ALA A 43 6.93 6.17 -2.31
CA ALA A 43 6.93 5.77 -3.70
C ALA A 43 5.78 4.77 -3.99
N GLY A 44 5.31 4.75 -5.24
CA GLY A 44 4.13 3.97 -5.63
C GLY A 44 4.22 2.47 -5.31
N ALA A 45 5.35 1.82 -5.59
CA ALA A 45 5.52 0.39 -5.37
C ALA A 45 5.49 -0.05 -3.89
N MET A 46 5.50 0.89 -2.94
CA MET A 46 5.53 0.54 -1.51
C MET A 46 4.22 -0.06 -0.99
N SER A 47 3.08 0.22 -1.62
CA SER A 47 1.82 -0.46 -1.26
C SER A 47 1.85 -1.91 -1.71
N THR A 48 2.38 -2.19 -2.90
CA THR A 48 2.50 -3.57 -3.42
C THR A 48 3.52 -4.39 -2.62
N ALA A 49 4.49 -3.72 -2.00
CA ALA A 49 5.40 -4.31 -1.02
C ALA A 49 4.77 -4.46 0.38
N GLU A 50 3.47 -4.21 0.52
CA GLU A 50 2.66 -4.37 1.73
C GLU A 50 3.15 -3.53 2.93
N LEU A 51 3.76 -2.36 2.67
CA LEU A 51 4.14 -1.43 3.73
C LEU A 51 2.92 -1.01 4.58
N GLY A 52 1.72 -1.06 4.01
CA GLY A 52 0.44 -0.79 4.66
C GLY A 52 0.28 -1.52 6.00
N LEU A 53 0.73 -2.77 6.11
CA LEU A 53 0.62 -3.57 7.35
C LEU A 53 1.25 -2.88 8.57
N SER A 54 2.44 -2.31 8.39
CA SER A 54 3.14 -1.59 9.47
C SER A 54 2.75 -0.12 9.52
N LEU A 55 2.52 0.50 8.36
CA LEU A 55 2.21 1.92 8.27
C LEU A 55 0.82 2.24 8.83
N ALA A 56 -0.18 1.42 8.56
CA ALA A 56 -1.53 1.57 9.10
C ALA A 56 -1.51 1.54 10.64
N GLU A 57 -0.74 0.62 11.24
CA GLU A 57 -0.52 0.59 12.69
C GLU A 57 0.11 1.90 13.19
N MET A 58 1.15 2.38 12.52
CA MET A 58 1.80 3.63 12.88
C MET A 58 0.86 4.85 12.79
N ILE A 59 -0.02 4.90 11.79
CA ILE A 59 -1.05 5.95 11.66
C ILE A 59 -2.03 5.85 12.82
N ARG A 60 -2.59 4.66 13.08
CA ARG A 60 -3.58 4.43 14.15
C ARG A 60 -3.04 4.72 15.55
N GLN A 61 -1.73 4.59 15.75
CA GLN A 61 -1.02 4.92 17.00
C GLN A 61 -0.58 6.39 17.08
N ASP A 62 -1.05 7.28 16.20
CA ASP A 62 -0.69 8.71 16.12
C ASP A 62 0.83 8.94 15.96
N LYS A 63 1.51 8.04 15.24
CA LYS A 63 2.96 8.15 14.98
C LYS A 63 3.27 8.74 13.61
N VAL A 64 2.31 8.72 12.68
CA VAL A 64 2.40 9.33 11.35
C VAL A 64 1.26 10.35 11.22
N HIS A 65 1.59 11.58 10.82
CA HIS A 65 0.67 12.72 10.89
C HIS A 65 0.35 13.33 9.54
N GLY A 66 1.14 13.00 8.51
CA GLY A 66 0.88 13.39 7.13
C GLY A 66 1.59 12.45 6.19
N ILE A 67 0.98 12.21 5.02
CA ILE A 67 1.52 11.35 3.98
C ILE A 67 1.43 12.08 2.65
N CYS A 68 2.54 12.10 1.91
CA CYS A 68 2.56 12.40 0.49
C CYS A 68 2.90 11.11 -0.25
N CYS A 69 2.01 10.69 -1.12
CA CYS A 69 2.13 9.43 -1.85
C CYS A 69 1.60 9.60 -3.28
N THR A 70 1.81 8.58 -4.12
CA THR A 70 1.24 8.56 -5.46
C THR A 70 -0.17 7.98 -5.44
N GLY A 71 -0.91 8.12 -6.55
CA GLY A 71 -2.24 7.48 -6.68
C GLY A 71 -2.18 5.96 -6.50
N ALA A 72 -1.10 5.32 -6.95
CA ALA A 72 -0.90 3.88 -6.81
C ALA A 72 -0.99 3.39 -5.35
N ASN A 73 -0.50 4.18 -4.39
CA ASN A 73 -0.58 3.81 -2.97
C ASN A 73 -2.01 3.81 -2.42
N LEU A 74 -2.91 4.60 -3.02
CA LEU A 74 -4.33 4.66 -2.63
C LEU A 74 -5.17 3.60 -3.35
N GLU A 75 -4.74 3.22 -4.56
CA GLU A 75 -5.42 2.27 -5.43
C GLU A 75 -5.07 0.83 -5.05
N GLU A 76 -3.78 0.53 -4.93
CA GLU A 76 -3.32 -0.85 -4.85
C GLU A 76 -3.55 -1.48 -3.48
N ASP A 77 -3.54 -0.71 -2.39
CA ASP A 77 -3.94 -1.21 -1.07
C ASP A 77 -5.43 -1.63 -1.06
N VAL A 78 -6.26 -0.96 -1.87
CA VAL A 78 -7.68 -1.32 -2.07
C VAL A 78 -7.83 -2.52 -3.02
N TYR A 79 -6.95 -2.66 -4.00
CA TYR A 79 -6.88 -3.86 -4.85
C TYR A 79 -6.51 -5.09 -4.03
N ASN A 80 -5.48 -4.99 -3.19
CA ASN A 80 -5.05 -6.05 -2.30
C ASN A 80 -6.19 -6.45 -1.37
N LEU A 81 -6.93 -5.48 -0.80
CA LEU A 81 -8.09 -5.75 0.05
C LEU A 81 -9.15 -6.66 -0.59
N VAL A 82 -9.36 -6.59 -1.91
CA VAL A 82 -10.42 -7.35 -2.61
C VAL A 82 -9.92 -8.51 -3.46
N ALA A 83 -8.62 -8.60 -3.70
CA ALA A 83 -8.02 -9.56 -4.63
C ALA A 83 -6.73 -10.22 -4.13
N HIS A 84 -6.40 -10.09 -2.84
CA HIS A 84 -5.19 -10.63 -2.19
C HIS A 84 -4.83 -12.06 -2.63
N ASP A 85 -5.80 -12.98 -2.61
CA ASP A 85 -5.60 -14.40 -2.88
C ASP A 85 -5.26 -14.70 -4.34
N HIS A 86 -5.42 -13.72 -5.23
CA HIS A 86 -5.13 -13.82 -6.65
C HIS A 86 -3.78 -13.21 -7.04
N TYR A 87 -3.05 -12.59 -6.10
CA TYR A 87 -1.73 -12.04 -6.37
C TYR A 87 -0.74 -13.17 -6.68
N GLU A 88 0.06 -12.98 -7.72
CA GLU A 88 1.05 -13.97 -8.15
C GLU A 88 2.46 -13.45 -7.97
N ARG A 89 3.25 -14.11 -7.13
CA ARG A 89 4.68 -13.82 -7.04
C ARG A 89 5.45 -14.61 -8.10
N ILE A 90 6.23 -13.92 -8.90
CA ILE A 90 7.05 -14.54 -9.94
C ILE A 90 8.55 -14.57 -9.55
N PRO A 91 9.19 -15.75 -9.61
CA PRO A 91 10.63 -15.83 -9.43
C PRO A 91 11.37 -15.24 -10.64
N ASN A 92 12.62 -14.82 -10.45
CA ASN A 92 13.51 -14.35 -11.51
C ASN A 92 12.93 -13.22 -12.40
N TYR A 93 12.06 -12.36 -11.84
CA TYR A 93 11.39 -11.27 -12.55
C TYR A 93 12.31 -10.27 -13.28
N ARG A 94 13.61 -10.27 -12.96
CA ARG A 94 14.63 -9.43 -13.60
C ARG A 94 15.13 -9.98 -14.92
N ASP A 95 14.92 -11.26 -15.17
CA ASP A 95 15.51 -12.01 -16.28
C ASP A 95 14.43 -12.67 -17.16
N LEU A 96 13.20 -12.15 -17.16
CA LEU A 96 12.11 -12.66 -17.99
C LEU A 96 12.43 -12.48 -19.48
N THR A 97 12.17 -13.51 -20.29
CA THR A 97 12.24 -13.41 -21.75
C THR A 97 11.03 -12.65 -22.30
N PRO A 98 11.10 -12.10 -23.53
CA PRO A 98 9.94 -11.47 -24.18
C PRO A 98 8.70 -12.37 -24.24
N GLU A 99 8.88 -13.67 -24.43
CA GLU A 99 7.79 -14.66 -24.47
C GLU A 99 7.15 -14.84 -23.09
N GLN A 100 7.94 -14.79 -22.02
CA GLN A 100 7.43 -14.86 -20.64
C GLN A 100 6.65 -13.60 -20.27
N GLU A 101 7.15 -12.41 -20.65
CA GLU A 101 6.40 -11.15 -20.49
C GLU A 101 5.09 -11.18 -21.29
N LYS A 102 5.12 -11.73 -22.52
CA LYS A 102 3.92 -11.91 -23.34
C LYS A 102 2.92 -12.87 -22.68
N ALA A 103 3.39 -13.96 -22.05
CA ALA A 103 2.53 -14.88 -21.33
C ALA A 103 1.86 -14.24 -20.11
N LEU A 104 2.52 -13.30 -19.42
CA LEU A 104 1.89 -12.51 -18.34
C LEU A 104 0.80 -11.58 -18.91
N LEU A 105 1.08 -10.91 -20.03
CA LEU A 105 0.11 -10.06 -20.72
C LEU A 105 -1.13 -10.86 -21.18
N ASP A 106 -0.94 -12.04 -21.76
CA ASP A 106 -2.04 -12.89 -22.23
C ASP A 106 -2.95 -13.39 -21.09
N ARG A 107 -2.42 -13.38 -19.86
CA ARG A 107 -3.14 -13.71 -18.63
C ARG A 107 -3.69 -12.47 -17.91
N HIS A 108 -3.52 -11.28 -18.47
CA HIS A 108 -3.92 -10.01 -17.85
C HIS A 108 -3.31 -9.78 -16.45
N LEU A 109 -2.04 -10.17 -16.29
CA LEU A 109 -1.28 -9.97 -15.07
C LEU A 109 -0.45 -8.70 -15.14
N ASN A 110 -0.89 -7.65 -14.45
CA ASN A 110 -0.13 -6.40 -14.32
C ASN A 110 1.00 -6.59 -13.32
N ARG A 111 2.25 -6.26 -13.70
CA ARG A 111 3.41 -6.58 -12.87
C ARG A 111 4.05 -5.35 -12.23
N VAL A 112 4.32 -5.45 -10.93
CA VAL A 112 5.17 -4.56 -10.15
C VAL A 112 6.31 -5.41 -9.59
N THR A 113 7.52 -5.24 -10.11
CA THR A 113 8.69 -6.05 -9.75
C THR A 113 8.41 -7.57 -9.88
N ASP A 114 8.45 -8.30 -8.77
CA ASP A 114 8.16 -9.73 -8.65
C ASP A 114 6.71 -10.06 -8.34
N THR A 115 5.83 -9.06 -8.24
CA THR A 115 4.42 -9.25 -7.87
C THR A 115 3.51 -8.91 -9.05
N CYS A 116 2.65 -9.85 -9.41
CA CYS A 116 1.63 -9.70 -10.43
C CYS A 116 0.25 -9.51 -9.78
N ILE A 117 -0.48 -8.51 -10.27
CA ILE A 117 -1.80 -8.10 -9.84
C ILE A 117 -2.77 -8.45 -10.99
N PRO A 118 -3.72 -9.36 -10.79
CA PRO A 118 -4.63 -9.78 -11.84
C PRO A 118 -5.69 -8.69 -12.12
N GLU A 119 -5.77 -8.25 -13.38
CA GLU A 119 -6.56 -7.08 -13.77
C GLU A 119 -8.06 -7.24 -13.45
N HIS A 120 -8.62 -8.41 -13.73
CA HIS A 120 -10.06 -8.65 -13.64
C HIS A 120 -10.56 -8.73 -12.20
N GLU A 121 -9.78 -9.36 -11.33
CA GLU A 121 -10.08 -9.60 -9.93
C GLU A 121 -9.82 -8.35 -9.07
N ALA A 122 -8.84 -7.52 -9.45
CA ALA A 122 -8.52 -6.28 -8.75
C ALA A 122 -9.10 -5.04 -9.44
N MET A 123 -8.47 -4.60 -10.54
CA MET A 123 -8.71 -3.29 -11.14
C MET A 123 -10.14 -3.17 -11.69
N ARG A 124 -10.64 -4.19 -12.39
CA ARG A 124 -12.00 -4.17 -12.97
C ARG A 124 -13.10 -4.24 -11.92
N VAL A 125 -12.84 -4.83 -10.75
CA VAL A 125 -13.79 -4.83 -9.62
C VAL A 125 -13.93 -3.41 -9.07
N ILE A 126 -12.82 -2.75 -8.78
CA ILE A 126 -12.83 -1.38 -8.23
C ILE A 126 -13.27 -0.35 -9.26
N GLU A 127 -12.89 -0.51 -10.54
CA GLU A 127 -13.29 0.37 -11.64
C GLU A 127 -14.82 0.52 -11.70
N LYS A 128 -15.57 -0.59 -11.67
CA LYS A 128 -17.04 -0.56 -11.71
C LYS A 128 -17.62 0.31 -10.59
N ILE A 129 -17.08 0.17 -9.39
CA ILE A 129 -17.54 0.89 -8.20
C ILE A 129 -17.15 2.37 -8.26
N CYS A 130 -15.97 2.68 -8.79
CA CYS A 130 -15.54 4.05 -9.06
C CYS A 130 -16.43 4.72 -10.12
N VAL A 131 -16.74 4.03 -11.21
CA VAL A 131 -17.63 4.53 -12.27
C VAL A 131 -19.01 4.87 -11.72
N ASP A 132 -19.60 3.99 -10.91
CA ASP A 132 -20.87 4.26 -10.23
C ASP A 132 -20.78 5.53 -9.36
N ALA A 133 -19.71 5.65 -8.56
CA ALA A 133 -19.50 6.82 -7.69
C ALA A 133 -19.30 8.12 -8.48
N TRP A 134 -18.64 8.07 -9.65
CA TRP A 134 -18.46 9.21 -10.54
C TRP A 134 -19.79 9.65 -11.17
N GLN A 135 -20.58 8.70 -11.67
CA GLN A 135 -21.91 8.97 -12.24
C GLN A 135 -22.87 9.55 -11.19
N GLU A 136 -22.86 9.03 -9.96
CA GLU A 136 -23.64 9.58 -8.85
C GLU A 136 -23.24 11.03 -8.53
N ALA A 137 -21.93 11.34 -8.52
CA ALA A 137 -21.44 12.69 -8.28
C ALA A 137 -21.80 13.65 -9.42
N GLU A 138 -21.69 13.18 -10.68
CA GLU A 138 -22.08 13.93 -11.87
C GLU A 138 -23.57 14.30 -11.84
N ALA A 139 -24.45 13.33 -11.56
CA ALA A 139 -25.89 13.55 -11.47
C ALA A 139 -26.27 14.60 -10.40
N LYS A 140 -25.49 14.67 -9.32
CA LYS A 140 -25.65 15.64 -8.22
C LYS A 140 -24.88 16.95 -8.46
N LYS A 141 -24.11 17.07 -9.54
CA LYS A 141 -23.21 18.19 -9.85
C LYS A 141 -22.16 18.44 -8.75
N GLU A 142 -21.72 17.38 -8.09
CA GLU A 142 -20.69 17.44 -7.06
C GLU A 142 -19.30 17.25 -7.67
N ARG A 143 -18.28 17.86 -7.03
CA ARG A 143 -16.88 17.71 -7.43
C ARG A 143 -16.07 17.22 -6.25
N PHE A 144 -15.25 16.22 -6.50
CA PHE A 144 -14.36 15.61 -5.52
C PHE A 144 -12.97 15.42 -6.12
N PHE A 145 -11.95 15.44 -5.26
CA PHE A 145 -10.61 15.00 -5.63
C PHE A 145 -10.59 13.47 -5.84
N PRO A 146 -9.67 12.93 -6.65
CA PRO A 146 -9.60 11.49 -6.93
C PRO A 146 -9.60 10.61 -5.67
N HIS A 147 -8.78 10.95 -4.67
CA HIS A 147 -8.68 10.20 -3.41
C HIS A 147 -9.98 10.22 -2.58
N GLN A 148 -10.83 11.25 -2.72
CA GLN A 148 -12.08 11.32 -1.99
C GLN A 148 -13.11 10.31 -2.49
N PHE A 149 -13.03 9.86 -3.74
CA PHE A 149 -13.84 8.76 -4.24
C PHE A 149 -13.47 7.44 -3.55
N PHE A 150 -12.17 7.13 -3.43
CA PHE A 150 -11.72 5.97 -2.67
C PHE A 150 -12.18 6.00 -1.21
N TYR A 151 -12.10 7.16 -0.55
CA TYR A 151 -12.61 7.29 0.82
C TYR A 151 -14.11 7.01 0.91
N LYS A 152 -14.91 7.57 0.00
CA LYS A 152 -16.35 7.31 -0.06
C LYS A 152 -16.64 5.82 -0.28
N ILE A 153 -15.92 5.17 -1.19
CA ILE A 153 -16.09 3.74 -1.49
C ILE A 153 -15.77 2.88 -0.27
N LEU A 154 -14.63 3.10 0.38
CA LEU A 154 -14.21 2.36 1.58
C LEU A 154 -15.20 2.56 2.73
N LEU A 155 -15.65 3.80 2.96
CA LEU A 155 -16.58 4.13 4.05
C LEU A 155 -18.02 3.67 3.77
N SER A 156 -18.40 3.48 2.49
CA SER A 156 -19.75 3.02 2.13
C SER A 156 -20.04 1.57 2.53
N GLY A 157 -19.00 0.77 2.76
CA GLY A 157 -19.13 -0.66 3.02
C GLY A 157 -19.46 -1.51 1.80
N LYS A 158 -19.56 -0.94 0.58
CA LYS A 158 -19.83 -1.66 -0.67
C LYS A 158 -18.81 -2.78 -0.96
N LEU A 159 -17.58 -2.66 -0.45
CA LEU A 159 -16.52 -3.64 -0.66
C LEU A 159 -16.49 -4.79 0.36
N LYS A 160 -17.23 -4.71 1.48
CA LYS A 160 -17.09 -5.67 2.60
C LYS A 160 -17.32 -7.12 2.22
N GLY A 161 -18.21 -7.38 1.25
CA GLY A 161 -18.48 -8.74 0.76
C GLY A 161 -17.34 -9.33 -0.09
N SER A 162 -16.41 -8.50 -0.52
CA SER A 162 -15.27 -8.89 -1.37
C SER A 162 -13.94 -8.89 -0.62
N TYR A 163 -13.92 -8.61 0.69
CA TYR A 163 -12.67 -8.55 1.44
C TYR A 163 -12.00 -9.92 1.51
N GLN A 164 -10.73 -9.97 1.11
CA GLN A 164 -9.87 -11.16 1.19
C GLN A 164 -8.85 -11.06 2.33
N ILE A 165 -8.62 -9.85 2.85
CA ILE A 165 -7.78 -9.58 4.02
C ILE A 165 -8.49 -8.71 5.05
N GLU A 166 -7.93 -8.67 6.26
CA GLU A 166 -8.41 -7.80 7.33
C GLU A 166 -8.19 -6.33 6.94
N PRO A 167 -9.22 -5.46 7.04
CA PRO A 167 -9.12 -4.05 6.65
C PRO A 167 -8.39 -3.17 7.70
N LYS A 168 -7.54 -3.75 8.56
CA LYS A 168 -6.96 -3.12 9.75
C LYS A 168 -5.46 -2.88 9.67
#